data_AF-A0A950I1F4-F1
#
_entry.id   AF-A0A950I1F4-F1
#
_cell.length_a   1.000
_cell.length_b   1.000
_cell.length_c   1.000
_cell.angle_alpha   90.00
_cell.angle_beta   90.00
_cell.angle_gamma   90.00
#
_symmetry.space_group_name_H-M   'P 1'
#
loop_
_entity.id
_entity.type
_entity.pdbx_description
1 polymer ?
#
loop_
_entity_poly.entity_id
_entity_poly.type
_entity_poly.pdbx_seq_one_letter_code
_entity_poly.pdbx_strand_id
1 'polypeptide(L)'
;MDAYYGRVSAMVRHNLYYPEDTGGNPEAVFAVTLLPDMSVLDVTLKKSSGVPAFDEATKRAILKTKQYPPLPAGVDFSVIRRNNLRFRLHDE
;
A
#
# COMPACT_ATOMS: atom_id res chain seq x y z
N MET A 1 11.89 -2.43 9.19
CA MET A 1 10.55 -2.05 8.73
C MET A 1 10.53 -1.71 7.24
N ASP A 2 11.57 -1.07 6.68
CA ASP A 2 11.70 -0.84 5.23
C ASP A 2 11.47 -2.07 4.35
N ALA A 3 12.19 -3.17 4.62
CA ALA A 3 12.02 -4.41 3.86
C ALA A 3 10.58 -4.97 3.91
N TYR A 4 9.85 -4.70 4.98
CA TYR A 4 8.44 -5.10 5.09
C TYR A 4 7.55 -4.22 4.19
N TYR A 5 7.72 -2.90 4.22
CA TYR A 5 6.98 -2.00 3.33
C TYR A 5 7.32 -2.22 1.84
N GLY A 6 8.54 -2.63 1.52
CA GLY A 6 8.91 -3.08 0.17
C GLY A 6 8.10 -4.30 -0.27
N ARG A 7 7.94 -5.31 0.60
CA ARG A 7 7.08 -6.48 0.32
C ARG A 7 5.62 -6.09 0.14
N VAL A 8 5.09 -5.23 1.00
CA VAL A 8 3.72 -4.71 0.86
C VAL A 8 3.56 -4.00 -0.49
N SER A 9 4.50 -3.12 -0.84
CA SER A 9 4.45 -2.36 -2.09
C SER A 9 4.52 -3.29 -3.31
N ALA A 10 5.33 -4.34 -3.28
CA ALA A 10 5.38 -5.34 -4.32
C ALA A 10 4.04 -6.09 -4.48
N MET A 11 3.39 -6.48 -3.37
CA MET A 11 2.07 -7.12 -3.40
C MET A 11 0.97 -6.20 -3.94
N VAL A 12 1.00 -4.92 -3.55
CA VAL A 12 0.07 -3.90 -4.08
C VAL A 12 0.32 -3.69 -5.56
N ARG A 13 1.58 -3.57 -6.00
CA ARG A 13 1.95 -3.42 -7.41
C ARG A 13 1.49 -4.62 -8.24
N HIS A 14 1.62 -5.84 -7.73
CA HIS A 14 1.13 -7.05 -8.40
C HIS A 14 -0.41 -7.03 -8.62
N ASN A 15 -1.15 -6.38 -7.71
CA ASN A 15 -2.60 -6.23 -7.80
C ASN A 15 -3.04 -4.94 -8.51
N LEU A 16 -2.11 -4.06 -8.86
CA LEU A 16 -2.38 -2.77 -9.45
C LEU A 16 -2.79 -2.93 -10.91
N TYR A 17 -4.01 -2.49 -11.22
CA TYR A 17 -4.47 -2.36 -12.59
C TYR A 17 -4.34 -0.90 -13.03
N TYR A 18 -3.14 -0.55 -13.46
CA TYR A 18 -2.82 0.78 -13.97
C TYR A 18 -1.74 0.65 -15.05
N PRO A 19 -1.93 1.20 -16.25
CA PRO A 19 -0.96 1.08 -17.32
C PRO A 19 0.36 1.77 -16.94
N GLU A 20 1.43 0.99 -16.93
CA GLU A 20 2.80 1.41 -16.66
C GLU A 20 3.37 2.41 -17.68
N ASP A 21 2.71 2.56 -18.85
CA ASP A 21 3.05 3.56 -19.87
C ASP A 21 2.59 4.99 -19.51
N THR A 22 1.94 5.18 -18.36
CA THR A 22 1.53 6.51 -17.93
C THR A 22 2.75 7.27 -17.43
N GLY A 23 3.36 8.07 -18.31
CA GLY A 23 4.60 8.78 -18.02
C GLY A 23 4.63 9.48 -16.66
N GLY A 24 5.74 9.30 -15.94
CA GLY A 24 5.99 9.85 -14.61
C GLY A 24 6.12 8.79 -13.51
N ASN A 25 6.26 9.23 -12.26
CA ASN A 25 6.26 8.34 -11.08
C ASN A 25 5.28 8.89 -10.03
N PRO A 26 3.96 8.74 -10.25
CA PRO A 26 2.97 9.23 -9.30
C PRO A 26 3.15 8.55 -7.94
N GLU A 27 3.01 9.35 -6.89
CA GLU A 27 3.16 8.91 -5.51
C GLU A 27 1.91 9.25 -4.70
N ALA A 28 1.28 8.23 -4.12
CA ALA A 28 0.14 8.39 -3.24
C ALA A 28 0.46 7.86 -1.84
N VAL A 29 -0.17 8.45 -0.83
CA VAL A 29 -0.07 7.98 0.56
C VAL A 29 -1.44 7.57 1.06
N PHE A 30 -1.53 6.35 1.57
CA PHE A 30 -2.75 5.78 2.13
C PHE A 30 -2.56 5.49 3.61
N ALA A 31 -3.48 5.94 4.44
CA ALA A 31 -3.61 5.43 5.81
C ALA A 31 -4.32 4.09 5.74
N VAL A 32 -3.65 3.05 6.20
CA VAL A 32 -4.16 1.69 6.25
C VAL A 32 -4.35 1.30 7.70
N THR A 33 -5.51 0.73 8.00
CA THR A 33 -5.77 0.10 9.29
C THR A 33 -5.78 -1.40 9.08
N LEU A 34 -4.99 -2.11 9.87
CA LEU A 34 -4.90 -3.57 9.84
C LEU A 34 -5.61 -4.18 11.05
N LEU A 35 -6.02 -5.43 10.91
CA LEU A 35 -6.45 -6.31 12.00
C LEU A 35 -5.25 -7.14 12.52
N PRO A 36 -5.36 -7.77 13.71
CA PRO A 36 -4.27 -8.57 14.29
C PRO A 36 -3.82 -9.76 13.42
N ASP A 37 -4.67 -10.23 12.51
CA ASP A 37 -4.36 -11.27 11.51
C ASP A 37 -3.66 -10.72 10.25
N MET A 38 -3.31 -9.43 10.24
CA MET A 38 -2.77 -8.66 9.12
C MET A 38 -3.75 -8.41 7.97
N SER A 39 -5.05 -8.67 8.15
CA SER A 39 -6.04 -8.30 7.15
C SER A 39 -6.29 -6.78 7.13
N VAL A 40 -6.62 -6.25 5.95
CA VAL A 40 -6.89 -4.83 5.76
C VAL A 40 -8.30 -4.51 6.23
N LEU A 41 -8.42 -3.71 7.29
CA LEU A 41 -9.69 -3.24 7.83
C LEU A 41 -10.21 -2.01 7.07
N ASP A 42 -9.35 -1.01 6.88
CA ASP A 42 -9.71 0.26 6.25
C ASP A 42 -8.53 0.84 5.46
N VAL A 43 -8.86 1.53 4.35
CA VAL A 43 -7.89 2.23 3.49
C VAL A 43 -8.42 3.61 3.14
N THR A 44 -7.75 4.63 3.66
CA THR A 44 -8.09 6.03 3.43
C THR A 44 -6.96 6.75 2.70
N LEU A 45 -7.27 7.46 1.62
CA LEU A 45 -6.30 8.30 0.91
C LEU A 45 -5.91 9.49 1.79
N LYS A 46 -4.62 9.58 2.16
CA LYS A 46 -4.07 10.70 2.93
C LYS A 46 -3.49 11.78 2.03
N LYS A 47 -2.82 11.37 0.95
CA LYS A 47 -2.22 12.28 -0.03
C LYS A 47 -2.41 11.70 -1.42
N SER A 48 -3.11 12.45 -2.26
CA SER A 48 -3.30 12.14 -3.68
C SER A 48 -1.96 12.27 -4.42
N SER A 49 -1.78 11.42 -5.43
CA SER A 49 -0.67 11.54 -6.39
C SER A 49 -0.82 12.67 -7.40
N GLY A 50 -1.97 13.34 -7.42
CA GLY A 50 -2.35 14.27 -8.48
C GLY A 50 -2.96 13.58 -9.71
N VAL A 51 -2.97 12.25 -9.74
CA VAL A 51 -3.61 11.45 -10.80
C VAL A 51 -4.74 10.60 -10.19
N PRO A 52 -6.02 11.02 -10.32
CA PRO A 52 -7.15 10.33 -9.70
C PRO A 52 -7.27 8.85 -10.11
N ALA A 53 -6.97 8.54 -11.38
CA ALA A 53 -6.97 7.17 -11.89
C ALA A 53 -5.93 6.28 -11.19
N PHE A 54 -4.74 6.82 -10.88
CA PHE A 54 -3.70 6.09 -10.14
C PHE A 54 -4.09 5.90 -8.68
N ASP A 55 -4.65 6.94 -8.05
CA ASP A 55 -5.09 6.87 -6.65
C ASP A 55 -6.19 5.82 -6.47
N GLU A 56 -7.17 5.78 -7.37
CA GLU A 56 -8.25 4.80 -7.33
C GLU A 56 -7.75 3.39 -7.64
N ALA A 57 -6.89 3.23 -8.67
CA ALA A 57 -6.28 1.95 -8.99
C ALA A 57 -5.45 1.41 -7.81
N THR A 58 -4.67 2.27 -7.16
CA THR A 58 -3.85 1.91 -5.99
C THR A 58 -4.73 1.54 -4.80
N LYS A 59 -5.78 2.32 -4.51
CA LYS A 59 -6.74 1.98 -3.45
C LYS A 59 -7.36 0.60 -3.70
N ARG A 60 -7.81 0.32 -4.92
CA ARG A 60 -8.35 -0.99 -5.32
C ARG A 60 -7.30 -2.09 -5.17
N ALA A 61 -6.06 -1.84 -5.54
CA ALA A 61 -4.97 -2.78 -5.41
C ALA A 61 -4.68 -3.15 -3.94
N ILE A 62 -4.64 -2.16 -3.04
CA ILE A 62 -4.47 -2.37 -1.59
C ILE A 62 -5.63 -3.22 -1.05
N LEU A 63 -6.88 -2.91 -1.42
CA LEU A 63 -8.05 -3.69 -1.01
C LEU A 63 -8.00 -5.13 -1.57
N LYS A 64 -7.49 -5.31 -2.79
CA LYS A 64 -7.34 -6.61 -3.45
C LYS A 64 -6.23 -7.46 -2.85
N THR A 65 -5.18 -6.83 -2.31
CA THR A 65 -4.15 -7.51 -1.52
C THR A 65 -4.77 -8.24 -0.33
N LYS A 66 -5.86 -7.70 0.26
CA LYS A 66 -6.66 -8.22 1.39
C LYS A 66 -5.92 -8.41 2.71
N GLN A 67 -4.69 -8.92 2.66
CA GLN A 67 -3.87 -9.25 3.80
C GLN A 67 -2.41 -8.88 3.53
N TYR A 68 -1.81 -8.22 4.52
CA TYR A 68 -0.41 -7.84 4.48
C TYR A 68 0.48 -9.05 4.78
N PRO A 69 1.78 -9.02 4.38
CA PRO A 69 2.71 -10.07 4.75
C PRO A 69 2.78 -10.20 6.28
N PRO A 70 3.14 -11.39 6.81
CA PRO A 70 3.28 -11.57 8.24
C PRO A 70 4.30 -10.60 8.82
N LEU A 71 4.02 -10.12 10.03
CA LEU A 71 4.93 -9.22 10.74
C LEU A 71 6.30 -9.87 10.93
N PRO A 72 7.39 -9.09 10.84
CA PRO A 72 8.71 -9.58 11.20
C PRO A 72 8.74 -10.04 12.66
N ALA A 73 9.58 -11.03 12.96
CA ALA A 73 9.75 -11.51 14.33
C ALA A 73 10.16 -10.37 15.28
N GLY A 74 9.53 -10.32 16.45
CA GLY A 74 9.80 -9.30 17.47
C GLY A 74 9.14 -7.93 17.21
N VAL A 75 8.28 -7.80 16.19
CA VAL A 75 7.51 -6.58 15.95
C VAL A 75 6.11 -6.71 16.54
N ASP A 76 5.77 -5.82 17.47
CA ASP A 76 4.42 -5.70 18.01
C ASP A 76 3.42 -5.18 16.96
N PHE A 77 2.24 -5.79 16.91
CA PHE A 77 1.15 -5.37 16.02
C PHE A 77 0.75 -3.90 16.21
N SER A 78 0.80 -3.39 17.45
CA SER A 78 0.49 -2.00 17.76
C SER A 78 1.32 -1.00 16.94
N VAL A 79 2.53 -1.38 16.51
CA VAL A 79 3.42 -0.55 15.69
C VAL A 79 2.87 -0.36 14.27
N ILE A 80 2.13 -1.35 13.74
CA ILE A 80 1.66 -1.34 12.35
C ILE A 80 0.15 -1.19 12.19
N ARG A 81 -0.62 -1.37 13.27
CA ARG A 81 -2.10 -1.36 13.25
C ARG A 81 -2.68 -0.20 12.44
N ARG A 82 -2.12 1.01 12.58
CA ARG A 82 -2.44 2.17 11.74
C ARG A 82 -1.15 2.71 11.14
N ASN A 83 -0.96 2.48 9.86
CA ASN A 83 0.27 2.86 9.17
C ASN A 83 -0.03 3.69 7.92
N ASN A 84 0.95 4.50 7.50
CA ASN A 84 0.88 5.22 6.24
C ASN A 84 1.66 4.41 5.19
N LEU A 85 0.95 3.77 4.28
CA LEU A 85 1.54 3.14 3.11
C LEU A 85 1.79 4.21 2.05
N ARG A 86 3.06 4.52 1.81
CA ARG A 86 3.50 5.31 0.66
C ARG A 86 3.66 4.37 -0.53
N PHE A 87 2.95 4.62 -1.61
CA PHE A 87 3.01 3.82 -2.82
C PHE A 87 3.47 4.67 -4.01
N ARG A 88 4.41 4.14 -4.78
CA ARG A 88 4.96 4.74 -6.00
C ARG A 88 4.85 3.75 -7.15
N LEU A 89 4.52 4.25 -8.34
CA LEU A 89 4.40 3.41 -9.54
C LEU A 89 5.71 2.66 -9.82
N HIS A 90 6.84 3.37 -9.74
CA HIS A 90 8.18 2.82 -9.90
C HIS A 90 8.97 2.94 -8.59
N ASP A 91 9.66 1.85 -8.24
CA ASP A 91 10.69 1.82 -7.20
C ASP A 91 11.97 2.27 -7.93
N GLU A 92 12.52 3.43 -7.57
CA GLU A 92 13.77 3.96 -8.15
C GLU A 92 14.98 3.38 -7.40
#